data_AF-A0A8J6ZG40-F1
#
_entry.id   AF-A0A8J6ZG40-F1
#
_cell.length_a   1.000
_cell.length_b   1.000
_cell.length_c   1.000
_cell.angle_alpha   90.00
_cell.angle_beta   90.00
_cell.angle_gamma   90.00
#
_symmetry.space_group_name_H-M   'P 1'
#
loop_
_entity.id
_entity.type
_entity.pdbx_description
1 polymer ?
#
loop_
_entity_poly.entity_id
_entity_poly.type
_entity_poly.pdbx_seq_one_letter_code
_entity_poly.pdbx_strand_id
1 'polypeptide(L)'
;MANELPENIAQTLERYRNPPNRLRSAQEILARYKLALETYKKICFTSGDVRDQKIATHAEIKMLGWVLGKPDKDVIRDIAAHSNRVIFPGQYQ
;
A
#
# COMPACT_ATOMS: atom_id res chain seq x y z
N MET A 1 19.80 -48.21 8.56
CA MET A 1 19.35 -46.82 8.80
C MET A 1 18.71 -46.37 7.49
N ALA A 2 17.39 -46.18 7.48
CA ALA A 2 16.64 -45.92 6.27
C ALA A 2 17.08 -44.58 5.66
N ASN A 3 17.44 -44.59 4.38
CA ASN A 3 17.71 -43.40 3.60
C ASN A 3 16.34 -42.77 3.29
N GLU A 4 15.84 -41.94 4.21
CA GLU A 4 14.60 -41.19 4.03
C GLU A 4 14.82 -40.24 2.85
N LEU A 5 14.33 -40.63 1.67
CA LEU A 5 14.33 -39.80 0.48
C LEU A 5 13.71 -38.44 0.84
N PRO A 6 14.42 -37.33 0.57
CA PRO A 6 14.06 -36.02 1.08
C PRO A 6 12.68 -35.63 0.55
N GLU A 7 11.87 -35.04 1.43
CA GLU A 7 10.54 -34.52 1.14
C GLU A 7 10.42 -34.00 -0.30
N ASN A 8 9.65 -34.75 -1.08
CA ASN A 8 9.24 -34.53 -2.46
C ASN A 8 9.78 -33.23 -3.10
N ILE A 9 10.88 -33.35 -3.85
CA ILE A 9 11.51 -32.24 -4.60
C ILE A 9 10.49 -31.50 -5.47
N ALA A 10 9.47 -32.19 -6.00
CA ALA A 10 8.41 -31.54 -6.78
C ALA A 10 7.56 -30.58 -5.94
N GLN A 11 7.16 -30.95 -4.72
CA GLN A 11 6.50 -30.02 -3.79
C GLN A 11 7.36 -28.79 -3.47
N THR A 12 8.67 -28.99 -3.28
CA THR A 12 9.60 -27.89 -3.03
C THR A 12 9.67 -26.97 -4.26
N LEU A 13 9.83 -27.52 -5.47
CA LEU A 13 9.86 -26.74 -6.71
C LEU A 13 8.54 -26.01 -6.97
N GLU A 14 7.39 -26.60 -6.64
CA GLU A 14 6.08 -25.93 -6.75
C GLU A 14 5.95 -24.73 -5.81
N ARG A 15 6.44 -24.84 -4.57
CA ARG A 15 6.50 -23.72 -3.62
C ARG A 15 7.40 -22.58 -4.11
N TYR A 16 8.49 -22.89 -4.82
CA TYR A 16 9.34 -21.88 -5.45
C TYR A 16 8.74 -21.29 -6.74
N ARG A 17 7.92 -22.06 -7.46
CA ARG A 17 7.26 -21.61 -8.70
C ARG A 17 6.19 -20.55 -8.45
N ASN A 18 5.50 -20.65 -7.31
CA ASN A 18 4.54 -19.65 -6.86
C ASN A 18 4.74 -19.39 -5.36
N PRO A 19 5.76 -18.61 -4.98
CA PRO A 19 6.01 -18.34 -3.58
C PRO A 19 4.78 -17.63 -3.00
N PRO A 20 4.27 -18.05 -1.82
CA PRO A 20 3.16 -17.38 -1.16
C PRO A 20 3.46 -15.90 -0.86
N ASN A 21 4.75 -15.53 -0.89
CA ASN A 21 5.24 -14.18 -0.67
C ASN A 21 5.83 -13.57 -1.96
N ARG A 22 5.17 -13.78 -3.11
CA ARG A 22 5.58 -13.15 -4.38
C ARG A 22 5.59 -11.63 -4.20
N LEU A 23 6.71 -11.00 -4.57
CA LEU A 23 6.82 -9.54 -4.59
C LEU A 23 5.66 -8.98 -5.45
N ARG A 24 4.90 -8.04 -4.89
CA ARG A 24 3.78 -7.42 -5.61
C ARG A 24 4.32 -6.73 -6.85
N SER A 25 3.63 -6.91 -7.97
CA SER A 25 3.98 -6.18 -9.20
C SER A 25 3.73 -4.69 -9.01
N ALA A 26 4.50 -3.84 -9.70
CA ALA A 26 4.32 -2.38 -9.63
C ALA A 26 2.87 -1.94 -9.92
N GLN A 27 2.18 -2.64 -10.84
CA GLN A 27 0.76 -2.40 -11.14
C GLN A 27 -0.17 -2.69 -9.96
N GLU A 28 0.13 -3.72 -9.17
CA GLU A 28 -0.67 -4.07 -7.99
C GLU A 28 -0.46 -3.05 -6.86
N ILE A 29 0.78 -2.58 -6.70
CA ILE A 29 1.11 -1.51 -5.75
C ILE A 29 0.40 -0.21 -6.15
N LEU A 30 0.39 0.12 -7.44
CA LEU A 30 -0.35 1.27 -7.98
C LEU A 30 -1.86 1.15 -7.74
N ALA A 31 -2.44 -0.03 -7.98
CA ALA A 31 -3.87 -0.27 -7.74
C ALA A 31 -4.21 -0.08 -6.26
N ARG A 32 -3.36 -0.61 -5.36
CA ARG A 32 -3.53 -0.46 -3.92
C ARG A 32 -3.35 0.98 -3.45
N TYR A 33 -2.41 1.71 -4.03
CA TYR A 33 -2.19 3.13 -3.76
C TYR A 33 -3.45 3.96 -4.08
N LYS A 34 -4.05 3.73 -5.25
CA LYS A 34 -5.31 4.38 -5.66
C LYS A 34 -6.46 4.01 -4.72
N LEU A 35 -6.60 2.73 -4.38
CA LEU A 35 -7.63 2.25 -3.46
C LEU A 35 -7.49 2.88 -2.06
N ALA A 36 -6.26 3.05 -1.58
CA ALA A 36 -5.99 3.69 -0.30
C ALA A 36 -6.39 5.18 -0.32
N LEU A 37 -6.13 5.90 -1.42
CA LEU A 37 -6.59 7.29 -1.61
C LEU A 37 -8.12 7.40 -1.59
N GLU A 38 -8.82 6.50 -2.26
CA GLU A 38 -10.29 6.47 -2.23
C GLU A 38 -10.84 6.14 -0.84
N THR A 39 -10.20 5.20 -0.13
CA THR A 39 -10.54 4.86 1.25
C THR A 39 -10.33 6.07 2.16
N TYR A 40 -9.21 6.78 2.01
CA TYR A 40 -8.91 7.98 2.78
C TYR A 40 -9.93 9.09 2.53
N LYS A 41 -10.37 9.25 1.27
CA LYS A 41 -11.46 10.16 0.91
C LYS A 41 -12.71 9.82 1.68
N LYS A 42 -13.18 8.56 1.61
CA LYS A 42 -14.37 8.11 2.33
C LYS A 42 -14.27 8.40 3.82
N ILE A 43 -13.16 8.03 4.46
CA ILE A 43 -12.89 8.30 5.88
C ILE A 43 -12.98 9.80 6.20
N CYS A 44 -12.44 10.67 5.34
CA CYS A 44 -12.49 12.12 5.56
C CYS A 44 -13.90 12.72 5.48
N PHE A 45 -14.83 12.07 4.77
CA PHE A 45 -16.23 12.50 4.64
C PHE A 45 -17.19 11.72 5.56
N THR A 46 -16.71 10.70 6.27
CA THR A 46 -17.50 9.97 7.27
C THR A 46 -17.64 10.78 8.56
N SER A 47 -18.87 10.89 9.06
CA SER A 47 -19.13 11.45 10.40
C SER A 47 -18.85 10.41 11.48
N GLY A 48 -17.94 10.71 12.42
CA GLY A 48 -17.61 9.83 13.55
C GLY A 48 -16.16 9.95 14.01
N ASP A 49 -15.78 9.22 15.07
CA ASP A 49 -14.39 9.11 15.49
C ASP A 49 -13.65 8.10 14.59
N VAL A 50 -13.05 8.62 13.51
CA VAL A 50 -12.28 7.86 12.52
C VAL A 50 -10.82 8.30 12.48
N ARG A 51 -10.32 8.87 13.58
CA ARG A 51 -8.97 9.44 13.68
C ARG A 51 -7.89 8.40 13.46
N ASP A 52 -8.03 7.25 14.11
CA ASP A 52 -7.08 6.14 13.97
C ASP A 52 -7.03 5.61 12.53
N GLN A 53 -8.20 5.34 11.94
CA GLN A 53 -8.31 4.91 10.55
C GLN A 53 -7.67 5.92 9.58
N LYS A 54 -7.87 7.22 9.82
CA LYS A 54 -7.27 8.29 9.01
C LYS A 54 -5.75 8.27 9.09
N ILE A 55 -5.17 8.07 10.28
CA ILE A 55 -3.72 7.99 10.48
C ILE A 55 -3.16 6.72 9.79
N ALA A 56 -3.82 5.58 10.00
CA ALA A 56 -3.42 4.31 9.43
C ALA A 56 -3.42 4.36 7.89
N THR A 57 -4.51 4.83 7.27
CA THR A 57 -4.60 4.93 5.81
C THR A 57 -3.62 5.98 5.26
N HIS A 58 -3.39 7.09 5.97
CA HIS A 58 -2.38 8.07 5.56
C HIS A 58 -0.96 7.47 5.53
N ALA A 59 -0.60 6.68 6.53
CA ALA A 59 0.68 5.98 6.57
C ALA A 59 0.80 4.95 5.42
N GLU A 60 -0.28 4.19 5.13
CA GLU A 60 -0.31 3.25 4.01
C GLU A 60 -0.09 3.96 2.66
N ILE A 61 -0.75 5.10 2.43
CA ILE A 61 -0.57 5.89 1.20
C ILE A 61 0.88 6.36 1.07
N LYS A 62 1.50 6.85 2.16
CA LYS A 62 2.91 7.28 2.14
C LYS A 62 3.86 6.14 1.78
N MET A 63 3.72 4.99 2.45
CA MET A 63 4.58 3.84 2.16
C MET A 63 4.42 3.35 0.72
N LEU A 64 3.18 3.22 0.23
CA LEU A 64 2.92 2.79 -1.15
C LEU A 64 3.46 3.81 -2.18
N GLY A 65 3.34 5.10 -1.91
CA GLY A 65 3.89 6.16 -2.75
C GLY A 65 5.42 6.08 -2.84
N TRP A 66 6.10 5.88 -1.72
CA TRP A 66 7.57 5.73 -1.68
C TRP A 66 8.04 4.47 -2.39
N VAL A 67 7.33 3.35 -2.25
CA VAL A 67 7.65 2.11 -2.98
C VAL A 67 7.48 2.29 -4.49
N LEU A 68 6.57 3.17 -4.93
CA LEU A 68 6.41 3.54 -6.34
C LEU A 68 7.43 4.60 -6.81
N GLY A 69 8.34 5.05 -5.94
CA GLY A 69 9.34 6.08 -6.26
C GLY A 69 8.77 7.51 -6.36
N LYS A 70 7.55 7.76 -5.85
CA LYS A 70 6.98 9.11 -5.83
C LYS A 70 7.67 9.97 -4.75
N PRO A 71 8.00 11.24 -5.05
CA PRO A 71 8.53 12.15 -4.04
C PRO A 71 7.44 12.50 -3.02
N ASP A 72 7.84 12.82 -1.78
CA ASP A 72 6.90 13.06 -0.68
C ASP A 72 5.91 14.20 -1.00
N LYS A 73 6.37 15.24 -1.70
CA LYS A 73 5.54 16.37 -2.14
C LYS A 73 4.38 15.94 -3.03
N ASP A 74 4.61 15.02 -3.97
CA ASP A 74 3.55 14.51 -4.85
C ASP A 74 2.57 13.63 -4.09
N VAL A 75 3.07 12.78 -3.18
CA VAL A 75 2.21 11.93 -2.34
C VAL A 75 1.32 12.77 -1.45
N ILE A 76 1.86 13.84 -0.85
CA ILE A 76 1.09 14.75 -0.02
C ILE A 76 0.06 15.52 -0.84
N ARG A 77 0.41 15.97 -2.06
CA ARG A 77 -0.55 16.58 -2.99
C ARG A 77 -1.70 15.62 -3.31
N ASP A 78 -1.39 14.35 -3.58
CA ASP A 78 -2.39 13.31 -3.86
C ASP A 78 -3.33 13.10 -2.65
N ILE A 79 -2.78 12.99 -1.43
CA ILE A 79 -3.57 12.88 -0.18
C ILE A 79 -4.47 14.09 0.02
N ALA A 80 -3.94 15.30 -0.20
CA ALA A 80 -4.64 16.53 0.02
C ALA A 80 -5.81 16.69 -0.98
N ALA A 81 -5.62 16.29 -2.25
CA ALA A 81 -6.69 16.26 -3.25
C ALA A 81 -7.83 15.28 -2.90
N HIS A 82 -7.56 14.28 -2.06
CA HIS A 82 -8.53 13.31 -1.56
C HIS A 82 -9.03 13.63 -0.15
N SER A 83 -8.60 14.74 0.45
CA SER A 83 -9.05 15.18 1.76
C SER A 83 -10.11 16.28 1.65
N ASN A 84 -10.89 16.47 2.72
CA ASN A 84 -11.81 17.61 2.85
C ASN A 84 -11.08 18.92 3.26
N ARG A 85 -9.75 18.95 3.19
CA ARG A 85 -8.96 20.14 3.53
C ARG A 85 -8.75 21.00 2.29
N VAL A 86 -9.04 22.29 2.41
CA VAL A 86 -8.69 23.29 1.39
C VAL A 86 -7.17 23.36 1.31
N ILE A 87 -6.60 23.05 0.14
CA ILE A 87 -5.17 23.18 -0.11
C ILE A 87 -4.86 24.66 -0.28
N PHE A 88 -4.19 25.26 0.70
CA PHE A 88 -3.62 26.59 0.54
C PHE A 88 -2.32 26.49 -0.27
N PRO A 89 -2.19 27.19 -1.41
CA PRO A 89 -0.94 27.22 -2.15
C PRO A 89 0.16 27.83 -1.27
N GLY A 90 1.22 27.06 -0.96
CA GLY A 90 2.38 27.54 -0.19
C GLY A 90 2.91 26.63 0.92
N GLN A 91 2.24 25.52 1.24
CA GLN A 91 2.62 24.68 2.40
C GLN A 91 3.67 23.59 2.10
N TYR A 92 4.14 23.45 0.85
CA TYR A 92 5.09 22.40 0.42
C TYR A 92 6.19 22.92 -0.50
N GLN A 93 6.67 24.14 -0.26
CA GLN A 93 7.84 24.69 -0.95
C GLN A 93 9.12 24.11 -0.36
#